data_AF-A0A2D4J1Z9-F1
#
_entry.id   AF-A0A2D4J1Z9-F1
#
_cell.length_a   1.000
_cell.length_b   1.000
_cell.length_c   1.000
_cell.angle_alpha   90.00
_cell.angle_beta   90.00
_cell.angle_gamma   90.00
#
_symmetry.space_group_name_H-M   'P 1'
#
loop_
_entity.id
_entity.type
_entity.pdbx_description
1 polymer ?
#
loop_
_entity_poly.entity_id
_entity_poly.type
_entity_poly.pdbx_seq_one_letter_code
_entity_poly.pdbx_strand_id
1 'polypeptide(L)'
;MIEAKLTPLGEDEGSHADLNPCPRCLTSCTIFLGFTSNLISSGVRESIRYLVQHNMVDVLVTTAGGVEEDLIKCLAPTYIGDFSLQGKELRKNGINRIGNLLVPNDNYCKFEDWLMPILDQMVIEQDTEGMKWTPSKLIARLGKEINNPESVYYWAQKNNIPVLSPAITDGSLGDMIFFHSYKKPGLVLDIVEDLRLINSQAIFAQKTGMIILGGGLIKHHIANANLMVRESGV
;
A
#
# COMPACT_ATOMS: atom_id res chain seq x y z
N MET A 1 -7.96 20.83 -4.18
CA MET A 1 -8.06 19.55 -3.42
C MET A 1 -8.12 19.82 -1.93
N ILE A 2 -7.06 20.35 -1.30
CA ILE A 2 -7.01 20.60 0.16
C ILE A 2 -8.17 21.48 0.64
N GLU A 3 -8.37 22.68 0.06
CA GLU A 3 -9.49 23.57 0.42
C GLU A 3 -10.86 22.88 0.32
N ALA A 4 -11.05 22.07 -0.74
CA ALA A 4 -12.29 21.32 -0.92
C ALA A 4 -12.46 20.22 0.13
N LYS A 5 -11.38 19.58 0.59
CA LYS A 5 -11.40 18.56 1.66
C LYS A 5 -11.71 19.16 3.03
N LEU A 6 -11.26 20.40 3.28
CA LEU A 6 -11.45 21.12 4.54
C LEU A 6 -12.84 21.76 4.66
N THR A 7 -13.57 21.84 3.55
CA THR A 7 -14.97 22.30 3.58
C THR A 7 -15.80 21.26 4.36
N PRO A 8 -16.62 21.67 5.35
CA PRO A 8 -17.49 20.74 6.07
C PRO A 8 -18.55 20.12 5.15
N LEU A 9 -18.87 18.84 5.38
CA LEU A 9 -20.01 18.17 4.75
C LEU A 9 -21.34 18.64 5.37
N GLY A 10 -22.40 18.66 4.57
CA GLY A 10 -23.76 18.94 5.07
C GLY A 10 -24.32 17.79 5.93
N GLU A 11 -25.29 18.08 6.80
CA GLU A 11 -25.85 17.11 7.78
C GLU A 11 -26.46 15.85 7.12
N ASP A 12 -26.98 15.95 5.89
CA ASP A 12 -27.61 14.84 5.14
C ASP A 12 -26.63 13.99 4.30
N GLU A 13 -25.37 14.44 4.13
CA GLU A 13 -24.38 13.80 3.24
C GLU A 13 -23.62 12.65 3.91
N GLY A 14 -23.88 12.37 5.19
CA GLY A 14 -23.26 11.30 5.97
C GLY A 14 -23.92 9.91 5.83
N SER A 15 -25.06 9.82 5.15
CA SER A 15 -25.88 8.59 5.09
C SER A 15 -25.34 7.46 4.20
N HIS A 16 -24.27 7.70 3.44
CA HIS A 16 -23.66 6.71 2.53
C HIS A 16 -22.65 5.77 3.21
N ALA A 17 -22.46 5.86 4.53
CA ALA A 17 -21.49 5.06 5.28
C ALA A 17 -21.66 3.54 5.10
N ASP A 18 -22.89 3.05 4.93
CA ASP A 18 -23.17 1.61 4.80
C ASP A 18 -22.76 0.99 3.44
N LEU A 19 -22.53 1.82 2.41
CA LEU A 19 -22.18 1.35 1.06
C LEU A 19 -20.66 1.35 0.79
N ASN A 20 -19.90 2.11 1.59
CA ASN A 20 -18.46 2.15 1.50
C ASN A 20 -17.85 1.16 2.51
N PRO A 21 -17.19 0.07 2.06
CA PRO A 21 -16.65 -0.93 2.97
C PRO A 21 -15.48 -0.43 3.85
N CYS A 22 -15.04 0.82 3.67
CA CYS A 22 -14.00 1.43 4.49
C CYS A 22 -14.61 2.18 5.70
N PRO A 23 -14.16 1.91 6.94
CA PRO A 23 -14.70 2.54 8.16
C PRO A 23 -14.26 4.01 8.35
N ARG A 24 -13.89 4.70 7.27
CA ARG A 24 -13.37 6.08 7.28
C ARG A 24 -14.50 7.08 7.07
N CYS A 25 -14.53 8.13 7.89
CA CYS A 25 -15.46 9.23 7.70
C CYS A 25 -15.25 9.91 6.33
N LEU A 26 -16.34 10.15 5.62
CA LEU A 26 -16.32 10.89 4.37
C LEU A 26 -15.83 12.33 4.60
N THR A 27 -15.18 12.90 3.60
CA THR A 27 -14.84 14.34 3.55
C THR A 27 -15.34 14.93 2.24
N SER A 28 -15.44 16.25 2.14
CA SER A 28 -15.91 16.93 0.92
C SER A 28 -15.00 16.73 -0.30
N CYS A 29 -13.79 16.19 -0.13
CA CYS A 29 -12.94 15.75 -1.23
C CYS A 29 -12.07 14.54 -0.83
N THR A 30 -12.32 13.39 -1.46
CA THR A 30 -11.51 12.17 -1.32
C THR A 30 -10.26 12.27 -2.19
N ILE A 31 -9.08 12.27 -1.57
CA ILE A 31 -7.80 12.39 -2.25
C ILE A 31 -7.13 11.01 -2.38
N PHE A 32 -6.99 10.57 -3.64
CA PHE A 32 -6.23 9.38 -4.02
C PHE A 32 -4.77 9.75 -4.27
N LEU A 33 -3.85 9.07 -3.60
CA LEU A 33 -2.41 9.22 -3.79
C LEU A 33 -1.83 7.93 -4.37
N GLY A 34 -1.30 8.01 -5.59
CA GLY A 34 -0.61 6.92 -6.27
C GLY A 34 0.89 7.16 -6.36
N PHE A 35 1.71 6.14 -6.09
CA PHE A 35 3.16 6.23 -6.28
C PHE A 35 3.76 4.89 -6.69
N THR A 36 4.82 4.91 -7.50
CA THR A 36 5.59 3.73 -7.88
C THR A 36 6.61 3.33 -6.81
N SER A 37 7.01 2.05 -6.78
CA SER A 37 7.92 1.48 -5.77
C SER A 37 9.21 2.28 -5.55
N ASN A 38 9.84 2.73 -6.63
CA ASN A 38 11.10 3.49 -6.59
C ASN A 38 11.02 4.78 -5.74
N LEU A 39 9.82 5.35 -5.55
CA LEU A 39 9.63 6.51 -4.69
C LEU A 39 9.73 6.15 -3.20
N ILE A 40 9.30 4.94 -2.82
CA ILE A 40 9.52 4.40 -1.48
C ILE A 40 10.98 3.97 -1.29
N SER A 41 11.65 3.47 -2.33
CA SER A 41 13.11 3.24 -2.29
C SER A 41 13.87 4.54 -1.98
N SER A 42 13.42 5.66 -2.56
CA SER A 42 13.99 6.99 -2.35
C SER A 42 13.61 7.62 -1.00
N GLY A 43 14.11 8.83 -0.74
CA GLY A 43 13.70 9.65 0.42
C GLY A 43 12.31 10.31 0.28
N VAL A 44 11.62 10.11 -0.84
CA VAL A 44 10.21 10.55 -0.99
C VAL A 44 9.28 9.76 -0.05
N ARG A 45 9.71 8.57 0.41
CA ARG A 45 9.04 7.81 1.47
C ARG A 45 8.67 8.68 2.66
N GLU A 46 9.60 9.50 3.15
CA GLU A 46 9.39 10.31 4.34
C GLU A 46 8.32 11.40 4.10
N SER A 47 8.22 11.92 2.89
CA SER A 47 7.17 12.85 2.46
C SER A 47 5.81 12.16 2.37
N ILE A 48 5.75 10.96 1.80
CA ILE A 48 4.51 10.15 1.74
C ILE A 48 4.05 9.82 3.16
N ARG A 49 4.95 9.35 4.03
CA ARG A 49 4.66 9.04 5.43
C ARG A 49 4.12 10.26 6.18
N TYR A 50 4.62 11.47 5.90
CA TYR A 50 4.07 12.70 6.48
C TYR A 50 2.61 12.92 6.09
N LEU A 51 2.28 12.83 4.79
CA LEU A 51 0.91 13.02 4.29
C LEU A 51 -0.06 12.01 4.92
N VAL A 52 0.37 10.76 5.05
CA VAL A 52 -0.42 9.66 5.61
C VAL A 52 -0.58 9.82 7.12
N GLN A 53 0.50 10.14 7.85
CA GLN A 53 0.48 10.42 9.30
C GLN A 53 -0.50 11.52 9.66
N HIS A 54 -0.53 12.60 8.88
CA HIS A 54 -1.39 13.76 9.11
C HIS A 54 -2.76 13.67 8.43
N ASN A 55 -3.15 12.48 7.98
CA ASN A 55 -4.47 12.20 7.42
C ASN A 55 -4.87 13.11 6.24
N MET A 56 -3.88 13.55 5.46
CA MET A 56 -4.03 14.51 4.37
C MET A 56 -4.54 13.87 3.07
N VAL A 57 -4.43 12.54 2.96
CA VAL A 57 -4.91 11.72 1.85
C VAL A 57 -5.85 10.64 2.36
N ASP A 58 -6.67 10.08 1.48
CA ASP A 58 -7.77 9.17 1.86
C ASP A 58 -7.60 7.76 1.31
N VAL A 59 -6.91 7.60 0.18
CA VAL A 59 -6.66 6.30 -0.45
C VAL A 59 -5.23 6.27 -1.00
N LEU A 60 -4.49 5.19 -0.74
CA LEU A 60 -3.18 4.95 -1.34
C LEU A 60 -3.24 3.86 -2.41
N VAL A 61 -2.52 4.03 -3.51
CA VAL A 61 -2.30 2.96 -4.49
C VAL A 61 -0.81 2.87 -4.82
N THR A 62 -0.23 1.69 -4.65
CA THR A 62 1.19 1.44 -4.93
C THR A 62 1.38 0.08 -5.58
N THR A 63 2.60 -0.21 -6.06
CA THR A 63 3.04 -1.57 -6.42
C THR A 63 3.66 -2.30 -5.22
N ALA A 64 3.89 -3.61 -5.34
CA ALA A 64 4.43 -4.46 -4.26
C ALA A 64 5.74 -3.93 -3.68
N GLY A 65 6.70 -3.53 -4.54
CA GLY A 65 7.96 -2.90 -4.09
C GLY A 65 7.74 -1.66 -3.22
N GLY A 66 6.69 -0.88 -3.47
CA GLY A 66 6.36 0.27 -2.61
C GLY A 66 5.86 -0.15 -1.23
N VAL A 67 5.22 -1.32 -1.13
CA VAL A 67 4.79 -1.89 0.15
C VAL A 67 5.98 -2.43 0.93
N GLU A 68 6.71 -3.39 0.35
CA GLU A 68 7.75 -4.12 1.05
C GLU A 68 8.93 -3.23 1.44
N GLU A 69 9.34 -2.28 0.61
CA GLU A 69 10.50 -1.44 0.91
C GLU A 69 10.27 -0.46 2.06
N ASP A 70 9.03 -0.03 2.32
CA ASP A 70 8.70 0.77 3.50
C ASP A 70 8.91 -0.03 4.79
N LEU A 71 8.49 -1.31 4.78
CA LEU A 71 8.61 -2.23 5.90
C LEU A 71 10.08 -2.61 6.12
N ILE A 72 10.79 -2.96 5.03
CA ILE A 72 12.21 -3.29 5.05
C ILE A 72 13.04 -2.14 5.63
N LYS A 73 12.71 -0.88 5.29
CA LYS A 73 13.41 0.30 5.83
C LYS A 73 13.26 0.48 7.33
N CYS A 74 12.27 -0.13 7.97
CA CYS A 74 12.17 -0.20 9.43
C CYS A 74 13.08 -1.26 10.05
N LEU A 75 13.60 -2.21 9.26
CA LEU A 75 14.47 -3.30 9.70
C LEU A 75 15.94 -3.04 9.38
N ALA A 76 16.22 -2.44 8.21
CA ALA A 76 17.57 -2.13 7.75
C ALA A 76 17.56 -0.98 6.72
N PRO A 77 18.60 -0.13 6.67
CA PRO A 77 18.62 1.02 5.78
C PRO A 77 18.88 0.65 4.32
N THR A 78 18.47 1.55 3.43
CA THR A 78 18.91 1.63 2.03
C THR A 78 20.07 2.62 1.92
N TYR A 79 21.06 2.34 1.07
CA TYR A 79 22.26 3.16 0.94
C TYR A 79 22.30 3.89 -0.40
N ILE A 80 23.04 5.00 -0.45
CA ILE A 80 23.37 5.70 -1.69
C ILE A 80 24.47 4.91 -2.42
N GLY A 81 24.31 4.76 -3.73
CA GLY A 81 25.28 4.21 -4.65
C GLY A 81 25.32 5.02 -5.95
N ASP A 82 25.57 4.34 -7.06
CA ASP A 82 25.72 4.98 -8.38
C ASP A 82 25.09 4.10 -9.48
N PHE A 83 24.50 4.74 -10.50
CA PHE A 83 23.88 4.05 -11.64
C PHE A 83 24.87 3.18 -12.42
N SER A 84 26.15 3.56 -12.43
CA SER A 84 27.22 2.92 -13.20
C SER A 84 27.81 1.66 -12.54
N LEU A 85 27.41 1.36 -11.29
CA LEU A 85 27.89 0.18 -10.57
C LEU A 85 27.54 -1.12 -11.32
N GLN A 86 28.58 -1.93 -11.55
CA GLN A 86 28.49 -3.14 -12.36
C GLN A 86 27.71 -4.25 -11.66
N GLY A 87 26.63 -4.71 -12.28
CA GLY A 87 25.73 -5.72 -11.70
C GLY A 87 26.44 -7.04 -11.33
N LYS A 88 27.48 -7.44 -12.07
CA LYS A 88 28.26 -8.65 -11.78
C LYS A 88 28.94 -8.59 -10.41
N GLU A 89 29.57 -7.46 -10.08
CA GLU A 89 30.26 -7.30 -8.79
C GLU A 89 29.26 -7.12 -7.66
N LEU A 90 28.18 -6.36 -7.88
CA LEU A 90 27.10 -6.24 -6.89
C LEU A 90 26.49 -7.60 -6.54
N ARG A 91 26.19 -8.44 -7.55
CA ARG A 91 25.64 -9.78 -7.33
C ARG A 91 26.57 -10.69 -6.53
N LYS A 92 27.88 -10.67 -6.82
CA LYS A 92 28.87 -11.46 -6.05
C LYS A 92 28.93 -11.04 -4.59
N ASN A 93 28.70 -9.76 -4.30
CA ASN A 93 28.70 -9.20 -2.95
C ASN A 93 27.31 -9.20 -2.29
N GLY A 94 26.29 -9.78 -2.93
CA GLY A 94 24.94 -9.83 -2.37
C GLY A 94 24.29 -8.46 -2.20
N ILE A 95 24.50 -7.54 -3.15
CA ILE A 95 23.93 -6.19 -3.15
C ILE A 95 22.98 -6.03 -4.33
N ASN A 96 21.76 -5.56 -4.06
CA ASN A 96 20.77 -5.24 -5.09
C ASN A 96 20.81 -3.74 -5.37
N ARG A 97 20.69 -3.35 -6.65
CA ARG A 97 20.74 -1.94 -7.07
C ARG A 97 19.39 -1.47 -7.60
N ILE A 98 18.90 -0.36 -7.06
CA ILE A 98 17.70 0.35 -7.48
C ILE A 98 18.13 1.74 -7.97
N GLY A 99 18.40 1.87 -9.28
CA GLY A 99 18.97 3.11 -9.82
C GLY A 99 20.36 3.40 -9.25
N ASN A 100 20.47 4.47 -8.45
CA ASN A 100 21.65 4.85 -7.66
C ASN A 100 21.49 4.53 -6.16
N LEU A 101 20.60 3.60 -5.80
CA LEU A 101 20.43 3.13 -4.43
C LEU A 101 20.88 1.66 -4.32
N LEU A 102 21.30 1.27 -3.12
CA LEU A 102 21.81 -0.08 -2.83
C LEU A 102 21.07 -0.67 -1.64
N VAL A 103 20.62 -1.92 -1.80
CA VAL A 103 19.93 -2.72 -0.79
C VAL A 103 20.70 -4.03 -0.60
N PRO A 104 21.41 -4.22 0.53
CA PRO A 104 22.07 -5.47 0.86
C PRO A 104 21.07 -6.64 0.96
N ASN A 105 21.48 -7.86 0.58
CA ASN A 105 20.66 -9.07 0.71
C ASN A 105 20.20 -9.32 2.16
N ASP A 106 21.01 -8.95 3.15
CA ASP A 106 20.68 -9.05 4.58
C ASP A 106 19.35 -8.34 4.93
N ASN A 107 19.00 -7.27 4.22
CA ASN A 107 17.71 -6.59 4.40
C ASN A 107 16.53 -7.53 4.10
N TYR A 108 16.65 -8.35 3.05
CA TYR A 108 15.61 -9.31 2.66
C TYR A 108 15.60 -10.54 3.58
N CYS A 109 16.74 -10.97 4.12
CA CYS A 109 16.78 -12.00 5.15
C CYS A 109 16.06 -11.56 6.44
N LYS A 110 16.32 -10.32 6.90
CA LYS A 110 15.58 -9.74 8.03
C LYS A 110 14.08 -9.62 7.76
N PHE A 111 13.73 -9.29 6.52
CA PHE A 111 12.33 -9.22 6.11
C PHE A 111 11.65 -10.59 6.13
N GLU A 112 12.33 -11.65 5.68
CA GLU A 112 11.87 -13.02 5.79
C GLU A 112 11.61 -13.41 7.26
N ASP A 113 12.61 -13.20 8.13
CA ASP A 113 12.51 -13.52 9.56
C ASP A 113 11.32 -12.82 10.24
N TRP A 114 11.06 -11.57 9.85
CA TRP A 114 9.94 -10.78 10.37
C TRP A 114 8.58 -11.22 9.81
N LEU A 115 8.52 -11.54 8.51
CA LEU A 115 7.25 -11.77 7.80
C LEU A 115 6.71 -13.19 8.00
N MET A 116 7.57 -14.21 8.09
CA MET A 116 7.14 -15.61 8.12
C MET A 116 6.16 -15.93 9.27
N PRO A 117 6.38 -15.49 10.53
CA PRO A 117 5.42 -15.71 11.61
C PRO A 117 4.07 -15.02 11.38
N ILE A 118 4.07 -13.89 10.68
CA ILE A 118 2.84 -13.15 10.36
C ILE A 118 2.03 -13.94 9.33
N LEU A 119 2.68 -14.47 8.29
CA LEU A 119 2.03 -15.32 7.28
C LEU A 119 1.46 -16.60 7.91
N ASP A 120 2.15 -17.18 8.89
CA ASP A 120 1.63 -18.32 9.65
C ASP A 120 0.32 -17.99 10.34
N GLN A 121 0.26 -16.83 11.00
CA GLN A 121 -0.94 -16.38 11.70
C GLN A 121 -2.07 -16.03 10.71
N MET A 122 -1.75 -15.43 9.56
CA MET A 122 -2.73 -15.13 8.52
C MET A 122 -3.44 -16.38 7.97
N VAL A 123 -2.70 -17.48 7.76
CA VAL A 123 -3.31 -18.75 7.33
C VAL A 123 -4.22 -19.31 8.43
N ILE A 124 -3.82 -19.23 9.70
CA ILE A 124 -4.67 -19.68 10.81
C ILE A 124 -5.97 -18.88 10.83
N GLU A 125 -5.90 -17.55 10.78
CA GLU A 125 -7.07 -16.67 10.78
C GLU A 125 -7.98 -16.94 9.57
N GLN A 126 -7.40 -17.24 8.40
CA GLN A 126 -8.17 -17.63 7.22
C GLN A 126 -8.96 -18.93 7.47
N ASP A 127 -8.29 -19.96 8.00
CA ASP A 127 -8.85 -21.30 8.13
C ASP A 127 -9.81 -21.42 9.32
N THR A 128 -9.55 -20.72 10.44
CA THR A 128 -10.30 -20.86 11.69
C THR A 128 -11.31 -19.75 11.92
N GLU A 129 -11.06 -18.54 11.41
CA GLU A 129 -11.94 -17.38 11.63
C GLU A 129 -12.69 -16.98 10.35
N GLY A 130 -12.39 -17.62 9.21
CA GLY A 130 -13.00 -17.33 7.92
C GLY A 130 -12.53 -16.00 7.32
N MET A 131 -11.34 -15.53 7.72
CA MET A 131 -10.77 -14.27 7.22
C MET A 131 -10.49 -14.35 5.71
N LYS A 132 -11.10 -13.45 4.94
CA LYS A 132 -10.85 -13.34 3.49
C LYS A 132 -9.80 -12.28 3.23
N TRP A 133 -8.56 -12.70 3.03
CA TRP A 133 -7.47 -11.77 2.78
C TRP A 133 -7.55 -11.15 1.40
N THR A 134 -7.26 -9.86 1.35
CA THR A 134 -7.05 -9.06 0.14
C THR A 134 -5.71 -8.34 0.29
N PRO A 135 -5.12 -7.81 -0.80
CA PRO A 135 -3.91 -7.01 -0.70
C PRO A 135 -4.02 -5.87 0.33
N SER A 136 -5.14 -5.14 0.36
CA SER A 136 -5.31 -4.03 1.31
C SER A 136 -5.40 -4.48 2.77
N LYS A 137 -6.08 -5.61 3.06
CA LYS A 137 -6.14 -6.19 4.40
C LYS A 137 -4.77 -6.71 4.85
N LEU A 138 -4.02 -7.34 3.95
CA LEU A 138 -2.63 -7.75 4.18
C LEU A 138 -1.78 -6.52 4.53
N ILE A 139 -1.81 -5.46 3.72
CA ILE A 139 -1.00 -4.25 3.95
C ILE A 139 -1.36 -3.59 5.28
N ALA A 140 -2.65 -3.51 5.63
CA ALA A 140 -3.09 -2.98 6.92
C ALA A 140 -2.56 -3.84 8.09
N ARG A 141 -2.60 -5.17 7.96
CA ARG A 141 -2.00 -6.11 8.92
C ARG A 141 -0.51 -5.87 9.07
N LEU A 142 0.24 -5.79 7.97
CA LEU A 142 1.69 -5.55 7.99
C LEU A 142 2.04 -4.20 8.63
N GLY A 143 1.26 -3.15 8.36
CA GLY A 143 1.40 -1.84 9.01
C GLY A 143 1.16 -1.90 10.52
N LYS A 144 0.25 -2.77 10.98
CA LYS A 144 0.00 -2.98 12.42
C LYS A 144 1.17 -3.74 13.06
N GLU A 145 1.66 -4.78 12.39
CA GLU A 145 2.75 -5.64 12.90
C GLU A 145 4.12 -4.94 12.93
N ILE A 146 4.41 -4.07 11.94
CA ILE A 146 5.71 -3.36 11.92
C ILE A 146 5.82 -2.37 13.08
N ASN A 147 4.67 -1.85 13.56
CA ASN A 147 4.53 -1.02 14.75
C ASN A 147 5.60 0.09 14.91
N ASN A 148 5.98 0.72 13.80
CA ASN A 148 7.05 1.71 13.75
C ASN A 148 6.53 3.03 13.14
N PRO A 149 6.63 4.17 13.84
CA PRO A 149 6.14 5.47 13.36
C PRO A 149 6.90 6.00 12.13
N GLU A 150 8.01 5.38 11.72
CA GLU A 150 8.70 5.71 10.48
C GLU A 150 8.05 5.06 9.24
N SER A 151 7.17 4.07 9.42
CA SER A 151 6.48 3.38 8.32
C SER A 151 5.27 4.17 7.80
N VAL A 152 5.15 4.26 6.48
CA VAL A 152 3.93 4.73 5.80
C VAL A 152 2.73 3.88 6.22
N TYR A 153 2.89 2.56 6.22
CA TYR A 153 1.78 1.62 6.43
C TYR A 153 1.34 1.51 7.89
N TYR A 154 2.25 1.75 8.84
CA TYR A 154 1.89 1.97 10.24
C TYR A 154 0.86 3.10 10.38
N TRP A 155 1.12 4.24 9.74
CA TRP A 155 0.19 5.38 9.79
C TRP A 155 -1.07 5.14 8.96
N ALA A 156 -0.95 4.45 7.82
CA ALA A 156 -2.09 4.15 6.97
C ALA A 156 -3.15 3.34 7.75
N GLN A 157 -2.75 2.24 8.41
CA GLN A 157 -3.70 1.46 9.21
C GLN A 157 -4.22 2.23 10.42
N LYS A 158 -3.38 3.04 11.08
CA LYS A 158 -3.78 3.83 12.26
C LYS A 158 -4.83 4.90 11.93
N ASN A 159 -4.78 5.45 10.72
CA ASN A 159 -5.70 6.47 10.22
C ASN A 159 -6.82 5.88 9.34
N ASN A 160 -6.96 4.54 9.28
CA ASN A 160 -7.92 3.84 8.44
C ASN A 160 -7.86 4.28 6.96
N ILE A 161 -6.65 4.48 6.43
CA ILE A 161 -6.39 4.81 5.02
C ILE A 161 -6.12 3.48 4.28
N PRO A 162 -7.01 3.02 3.39
CA PRO A 162 -6.79 1.81 2.62
C PRO A 162 -5.61 1.98 1.64
N VAL A 163 -4.83 0.90 1.50
CA VAL A 163 -3.73 0.83 0.55
C VAL A 163 -3.99 -0.30 -0.43
N LEU A 164 -4.09 0.04 -1.71
CA LEU A 164 -4.42 -0.91 -2.77
C LEU A 164 -3.15 -1.25 -3.54
N SER A 165 -2.93 -2.55 -3.76
CA SER A 165 -1.86 -3.06 -4.61
C SER A 165 -2.32 -4.37 -5.29
N PRO A 166 -3.07 -4.28 -6.40
CA PRO A 166 -3.61 -5.46 -7.10
C PRO A 166 -2.57 -6.50 -7.51
N ALA A 167 -1.32 -6.09 -7.75
CA ALA A 167 -0.19 -6.96 -8.04
C ALA A 167 0.78 -7.03 -6.86
N ILE A 168 0.27 -7.31 -5.65
CA ILE A 168 1.07 -7.37 -4.41
C ILE A 168 2.12 -8.49 -4.39
N THR A 169 2.01 -9.48 -5.28
CA THR A 169 2.94 -10.60 -5.41
C THR A 169 4.14 -10.31 -6.33
N ASP A 170 4.21 -9.16 -6.98
CA ASP A 170 5.30 -8.78 -7.89
C ASP A 170 6.45 -8.09 -7.15
N GLY A 171 7.09 -8.81 -6.23
CA GLY A 171 8.16 -8.30 -5.36
C GLY A 171 8.65 -9.32 -4.34
N SER A 172 9.54 -8.90 -3.44
CA SER A 172 10.06 -9.74 -2.35
C SER A 172 8.96 -10.28 -1.43
N LEU A 173 7.87 -9.54 -1.21
CA LEU A 173 6.70 -10.03 -0.48
C LEU A 173 6.09 -11.25 -1.18
N GLY A 174 6.04 -11.25 -2.52
CA GLY A 174 5.64 -12.39 -3.32
C GLY A 174 6.58 -13.59 -3.18
N ASP A 175 7.90 -13.35 -3.18
CA ASP A 175 8.89 -14.41 -2.94
C ASP A 175 8.68 -15.08 -1.57
N MET A 176 8.42 -14.28 -0.53
CA MET A 176 8.18 -14.80 0.82
C MET A 176 6.87 -15.57 0.92
N ILE A 177 5.79 -15.09 0.30
CA ILE A 177 4.52 -15.82 0.22
C ILE A 177 4.72 -17.14 -0.53
N PHE A 178 5.49 -17.13 -1.62
CA PHE A 178 5.83 -18.34 -2.38
C PHE A 178 6.57 -19.37 -1.51
N PHE A 179 7.66 -18.98 -0.84
CA PHE A 179 8.41 -19.90 0.04
C PHE A 179 7.58 -20.38 1.23
N HIS A 180 6.77 -19.50 1.81
CA HIS A 180 5.85 -19.82 2.89
C HIS A 180 4.84 -20.89 2.48
N SER A 181 4.27 -20.78 1.28
CA SER A 181 3.21 -21.68 0.79
C SER A 181 3.61 -23.16 0.72
N TYR A 182 4.90 -23.47 0.55
CA TYR A 182 5.40 -24.86 0.59
C TYR A 182 5.48 -25.42 2.01
N LYS A 183 5.66 -24.55 3.01
CA LYS A 183 5.70 -24.94 4.44
C LYS A 183 4.28 -24.98 5.02
N LYS A 184 3.46 -24.00 4.67
CA LYS A 184 2.08 -23.84 5.14
C LYS A 184 1.18 -23.40 3.98
N PRO A 185 0.64 -24.36 3.20
CA PRO A 185 -0.17 -24.04 2.03
C PRO A 185 -1.52 -23.45 2.44
N GLY A 186 -2.13 -22.69 1.53
CA GLY A 186 -3.54 -22.29 1.63
C GLY A 186 -3.82 -20.81 1.64
N LEU A 187 -2.84 -19.93 1.86
CA LEU A 187 -3.06 -18.47 1.85
C LEU A 187 -3.62 -18.00 0.49
N VAL A 188 -4.75 -17.30 0.51
CA VAL A 188 -5.37 -16.72 -0.70
C VAL A 188 -5.45 -15.21 -0.54
N LEU A 189 -5.07 -14.46 -1.59
CA LEU A 189 -5.26 -13.01 -1.67
C LEU A 189 -6.25 -12.68 -2.78
N ASP A 190 -7.48 -12.31 -2.42
CA ASP A 190 -8.50 -11.91 -3.38
C ASP A 190 -8.33 -10.44 -3.78
N ILE A 191 -8.33 -10.18 -5.08
CA ILE A 191 -8.24 -8.84 -5.66
C ILE A 191 -9.62 -8.27 -6.02
N VAL A 192 -10.67 -9.10 -6.09
CA VAL A 192 -12.01 -8.66 -6.49
C VAL A 192 -12.66 -7.83 -5.39
N GLU A 193 -12.53 -8.23 -4.13
CA GLU A 193 -12.98 -7.42 -3.00
C GLU A 193 -12.26 -6.06 -2.94
N ASP A 194 -10.95 -6.00 -3.19
CA ASP A 194 -10.19 -4.75 -3.26
C ASP A 194 -10.62 -3.85 -4.43
N LEU A 195 -11.01 -4.45 -5.57
CA LEU A 195 -11.57 -3.70 -6.70
C LEU A 195 -12.92 -3.05 -6.33
N ARG A 196 -13.76 -3.75 -5.56
CA ARG A 196 -15.00 -3.16 -5.04
C ARG A 196 -14.70 -2.00 -4.09
N LEU A 197 -13.74 -2.18 -3.18
CA LEU A 197 -13.31 -1.15 -2.24
C LEU A 197 -12.88 0.14 -2.95
N ILE A 198 -11.93 0.08 -3.89
CA ILE A 198 -11.43 1.29 -4.56
C ILE A 198 -12.48 1.98 -5.42
N ASN A 199 -13.33 1.22 -6.13
CA ASN A 199 -14.38 1.82 -6.94
C ASN A 199 -15.46 2.48 -6.06
N SER A 200 -15.84 1.85 -4.94
CA SER A 200 -16.77 2.46 -3.98
C SER A 200 -16.22 3.75 -3.39
N GLN A 201 -14.91 3.82 -3.10
CA GLN A 201 -14.26 5.06 -2.62
C GLN A 201 -14.44 6.22 -3.60
N ALA A 202 -14.41 5.97 -4.90
CA ALA A 202 -14.61 6.99 -5.92
C ALA A 202 -16.10 7.30 -6.11
N ILE A 203 -16.95 6.28 -6.27
CA ILE A 203 -18.39 6.42 -6.57
C ILE A 203 -19.13 7.21 -5.47
N PHE A 204 -18.80 6.98 -4.20
CA PHE A 204 -19.48 7.62 -3.07
C PHE A 204 -18.76 8.88 -2.57
N ALA A 205 -17.71 9.35 -3.27
CA ALA A 205 -17.05 10.60 -2.94
C ALA A 205 -17.86 11.79 -3.46
N GLN A 206 -17.95 12.86 -2.66
CA GLN A 206 -18.53 14.14 -3.10
C GLN A 206 -17.70 14.78 -4.23
N LYS A 207 -16.39 14.79 -4.04
CA LYS A 207 -15.39 15.20 -5.03
C LYS A 207 -14.20 14.29 -4.90
N THR A 208 -13.48 14.07 -5.98
CA THR A 208 -12.22 13.32 -5.95
C THR A 208 -11.06 14.18 -6.40
N GLY A 209 -9.89 13.93 -5.81
CA GLY A 209 -8.62 14.49 -6.24
C GLY A 209 -7.62 13.37 -6.46
N MET A 210 -6.83 13.45 -7.54
CA MET A 210 -5.79 12.45 -7.84
C MET A 210 -4.41 13.11 -7.79
N ILE A 211 -3.52 12.60 -6.95
CA ILE A 211 -2.10 12.92 -6.94
C ILE A 211 -1.36 11.65 -7.36
N ILE A 212 -0.70 11.67 -8.51
CA ILE A 212 -0.09 10.47 -9.10
C ILE A 212 1.38 10.75 -9.40
N LEU A 213 2.26 10.05 -8.68
CA LEU A 213 3.71 10.14 -8.81
C LEU A 213 4.23 8.90 -9.54
N GLY A 214 4.39 9.01 -10.86
CA GLY A 214 4.79 7.89 -11.73
C GLY A 214 3.69 7.44 -12.68
N GLY A 215 3.74 6.18 -13.12
CA GLY A 215 2.85 5.63 -14.16
C GLY A 215 2.47 4.17 -13.91
N GLY A 216 2.08 3.45 -14.98
CA GLY A 216 1.76 2.02 -14.89
C GLY A 216 0.50 1.73 -14.07
N LEU A 217 0.54 0.64 -13.30
CA LEU A 217 -0.60 0.10 -12.55
C LEU A 217 -1.24 1.15 -11.64
N ILE A 218 -0.44 1.87 -10.86
CA ILE A 218 -0.93 2.81 -9.84
C ILE A 218 -1.72 3.95 -10.47
N LYS A 219 -1.24 4.47 -11.61
CA LYS A 219 -1.91 5.54 -12.37
C LYS A 219 -3.22 5.03 -12.94
N HIS A 220 -3.17 3.89 -13.62
CA HIS A 220 -4.34 3.34 -14.30
C HIS A 220 -5.43 2.96 -13.31
N HIS A 221 -5.08 2.31 -12.20
CA HIS A 221 -6.04 1.81 -11.21
C HIS A 221 -6.80 2.96 -10.53
N ILE A 222 -6.12 4.05 -10.15
CA ILE A 222 -6.76 5.25 -9.59
C ILE A 222 -7.67 5.93 -10.63
N ALA A 223 -7.16 6.17 -11.84
CA ALA A 223 -7.92 6.85 -12.88
C ALA A 223 -9.16 6.04 -13.30
N ASN A 224 -9.03 4.71 -13.37
CA ASN A 224 -10.13 3.82 -13.70
C ASN A 224 -11.20 3.75 -12.60
N ALA A 225 -10.81 3.83 -11.32
CA ALA A 225 -11.80 3.98 -10.24
C ALA A 225 -12.58 5.29 -10.37
N ASN A 226 -11.88 6.38 -10.73
CA ASN A 226 -12.50 7.71 -10.91
C ASN A 226 -13.34 7.84 -12.20
N LEU A 227 -13.19 6.92 -13.16
CA LEU A 227 -14.10 6.81 -14.30
C LEU A 227 -15.52 6.41 -13.88
N MET A 228 -15.66 5.74 -12.73
CA MET A 228 -16.95 5.24 -12.23
C MET A 228 -17.79 6.33 -11.55
N VAL A 229 -17.21 7.50 -11.28
CA VAL A 229 -17.95 8.63 -10.70
C VAL A 229 -18.98 9.10 -11.72
N ARG A 230 -20.27 8.94 -11.40
CA ARG A 230 -21.35 9.46 -12.24
C ARG A 230 -21.39 10.97 -12.08
N GLU A 231 -21.42 11.70 -13.19
CA GLU A 231 -21.85 13.09 -13.14
C GLU A 231 -23.28 13.13 -12.61
N SER A 232 -23.52 13.95 -11.59
CA SER A 232 -24.87 14.25 -11.10
C SER A 232 -25.62 15.01 -12.21
N GLY A 233 -26.19 14.29 -13.18
CA GLY A 233 -26.85 14.92 -14.32
C GLY A 233 -27.27 14.04 -15.51
N VAL A 234 -26.99 12.72 -15.50
CA VAL A 234 -27.49 11.78 -16.54
C VAL A 234 -28.08 10.53 -15.91
#